data_AF-A0A2A2QS30-F1
#
_entry.id   AF-A0A2A2QS30-F1
#
_cell.length_a   1.000
_cell.length_b   1.000
_cell.length_c   1.000
_cell.angle_alpha   90.00
_cell.angle_beta   90.00
_cell.angle_gamma   90.00
#
_symmetry.space_group_name_H-M   'P 1'
#
loop_
_entity.id
_entity.type
_entity.pdbx_description
1 polymer ?
#
loop_
_entity_poly.entity_id
_entity_poly.type
_entity_poly.pdbx_seq_one_letter_code
_entity_poly.pdbx_strand_id
1 'polypeptide(L)'
;MTPPPALTDLKCRNCGAALSAGDISPQLGAARCGHCRSLFALPTSSPASIPRPEVPLPAAFKMETLGDTLVITRRWRNFSAWFLLFFLLFIEQQLERHLGSTDIPVAGEHGH
;
A
#
# COMPACT_ATOMS: atom_id res chain seq x y z
N MET A 1 18.94 4.29 45.51
CA MET A 1 20.01 4.29 44.49
C MET A 1 19.74 3.12 43.56
N THR A 2 19.17 3.38 42.39
CA THR A 2 18.85 2.34 41.39
C THR A 2 20.14 1.95 40.68
N PRO A 3 20.49 0.66 40.55
CA PRO A 3 21.67 0.24 39.81
C PRO A 3 21.55 0.68 38.34
N PRO A 4 22.67 1.05 37.68
CA PRO A 4 22.66 1.31 36.25
C PRO A 4 22.17 0.05 35.51
N PRO A 5 21.29 0.17 34.49
CA PRO A 5 20.85 -0.99 33.73
C PRO A 5 22.08 -1.67 33.14
N ALA A 6 22.22 -2.97 33.41
CA ALA A 6 23.26 -3.78 32.81
C ALA A 6 23.18 -3.62 31.28
N LEU A 7 24.31 -3.34 30.64
CA LEU A 7 24.43 -3.27 29.19
C LEU A 7 24.20 -4.66 28.61
N THR A 8 22.94 -4.98 28.32
CA THR A 8 22.56 -6.18 27.58
C THR A 8 23.13 -6.07 26.17
N ASP A 9 23.85 -7.09 25.72
CA ASP A 9 24.40 -7.18 24.37
C ASP A 9 23.25 -7.18 23.34
N LEU A 10 23.09 -6.07 22.64
CA LEU A 10 22.00 -5.82 21.70
C LEU A 10 22.32 -6.45 20.35
N LYS A 11 21.92 -7.71 20.16
CA LYS A 11 22.06 -8.45 18.89
C LYS A 11 20.78 -8.40 18.06
N CYS A 12 20.95 -8.35 16.75
CA CYS A 12 19.85 -8.50 15.80
C CYS A 12 19.23 -9.90 15.91
N ARG A 13 17.91 -9.98 16.07
CA ARG A 13 17.17 -11.26 16.13
C ARG A 13 17.17 -12.04 14.81
N ASN A 14 17.42 -11.36 13.69
CA ASN A 14 17.38 -11.98 12.36
C ASN A 14 18.76 -12.50 11.91
N CYS A 15 19.83 -11.71 12.09
CA CYS A 15 21.17 -12.07 11.59
C CYS A 15 22.26 -12.18 12.66
N GLY A 16 21.95 -11.91 13.93
CA GLY A 16 22.91 -11.99 15.03
C GLY A 16 23.96 -10.86 15.09
N ALA A 17 24.01 -9.97 14.09
CA ALA A 17 24.92 -8.82 14.09
C ALA A 17 24.68 -7.90 15.29
N ALA A 18 25.75 -7.30 15.81
CA ALA A 18 25.68 -6.28 16.86
C ALA A 18 24.94 -5.04 16.34
N LEU A 19 24.03 -4.50 17.15
CA LEU A 19 23.31 -3.27 16.84
C LEU A 19 24.10 -2.07 17.35
N SER A 20 24.26 -1.06 16.50
CA SER A 20 24.87 0.20 16.92
C SER A 20 23.85 1.06 17.67
N ALA A 21 24.31 1.93 18.58
CA ALA A 21 23.43 2.86 19.29
C ALA A 21 22.69 3.83 18.34
N GLY A 22 23.27 4.11 17.17
CA GLY A 22 22.66 4.96 16.15
C GLY A 22 21.48 4.31 15.42
N ASP A 23 21.38 2.97 15.44
CA ASP A 23 20.30 2.25 14.77
C ASP A 23 19.07 2.02 15.67
N ILE A 24 19.09 2.56 16.89
CA ILE A 24 18.02 2.44 17.87
C ILE A 24 17.24 3.75 17.90
N SER A 25 15.93 3.70 17.62
CA SER A 25 15.03 4.83 17.79
C SER A 25 14.29 4.69 19.12
N PRO A 26 14.72 5.40 20.19
CA PRO A 26 14.02 5.35 21.48
C PRO A 26 12.61 5.92 21.38
N GLN A 27 12.37 6.83 20.43
CA GLN A 27 11.05 7.43 20.20
C GLN A 27 10.05 6.41 19.65
N LEU A 28 10.48 5.56 18.73
CA LEU A 28 9.64 4.55 18.09
C LEU A 28 9.57 3.23 18.89
N GLY A 29 10.39 3.10 19.94
CA GLY A 29 10.58 1.82 20.63
C GLY A 29 11.02 0.72 19.68
N ALA A 30 11.82 1.05 18.66
CA ALA A 30 12.20 0.14 17.59
C ALA A 30 13.69 0.30 17.24
N ALA A 31 14.29 -0.79 16.77
CA ALA A 31 15.65 -0.80 16.26
C ALA A 31 15.69 -1.32 14.82
N ARG A 32 16.62 -0.77 14.03
CA ARG A 32 16.96 -1.22 12.69
C ARG A 32 18.29 -1.96 12.73
N CYS A 33 18.47 -3.01 11.95
CA CYS A 33 19.79 -3.62 11.80
C CYS A 33 20.52 -2.99 10.61
N GLY A 34 21.74 -2.47 10.81
CA GLY A 34 22.58 -1.95 9.71
C GLY A 34 22.99 -3.02 8.70
N HIS A 35 23.07 -4.30 9.10
CA HIS A 35 23.51 -5.41 8.24
C HIS A 35 22.39 -5.98 7.37
N CYS A 36 21.31 -6.49 7.99
CA CYS A 36 20.20 -7.14 7.26
C CYS A 36 18.98 -6.22 7.03
N ARG A 37 19.01 -4.98 7.54
CA ARG A 37 17.92 -3.99 7.42
C ARG A 37 16.58 -4.40 8.05
N SER A 38 16.55 -5.42 8.90
CA SER A 38 15.35 -5.79 9.65
C SER A 38 14.97 -4.71 10.66
N LEU A 39 13.68 -4.40 10.77
CA LEU A 39 13.10 -3.56 11.82
C LEU A 39 12.39 -4.45 12.85
N PHE A 40 12.63 -4.21 14.13
CA PHE A 40 11.95 -4.93 15.22
C PHE A 40 11.65 -4.00 16.39
N ALA A 41 10.56 -4.28 17.08
CA ALA A 41 10.17 -3.58 18.30
C ALA A 41 11.07 -4.02 19.46
N LEU A 42 11.50 -3.04 20.27
CA LEU A 42 12.21 -3.25 21.51
C LEU A 42 11.17 -3.48 22.62
N PRO A 43 11.43 -4.42 23.56
CA PRO A 43 10.55 -4.62 24.71
C PRO A 43 10.59 -3.38 25.59
N THR A 44 9.63 -2.48 25.39
CA THR A 44 9.48 -1.27 26.19
C THR A 44 8.31 -1.51 27.14
N SER A 45 8.49 -1.23 28.43
CA SER A 45 7.49 -1.50 29.48
C SER A 45 6.21 -0.67 29.37
N SER A 46 6.16 0.26 28.41
CA SER A 46 4.96 1.02 28.06
C SER A 46 5.03 1.32 26.56
N PRO A 47 3.97 1.05 25.77
CA PRO A 47 3.90 1.54 24.41
C PRO A 47 3.79 3.07 24.50
N ALA A 48 4.88 3.78 24.25
CA ALA A 48 4.83 5.21 24.02
C ALA A 48 3.98 5.45 22.76
N SER A 49 2.70 5.75 22.96
CA SER A 49 1.77 6.08 21.89
C SER A 49 2.14 7.46 21.37
N ILE A 50 2.96 7.50 20.33
CA ILE A 50 3.11 8.73 19.54
C ILE A 50 1.71 9.03 18.98
N PRO A 51 1.10 10.19 19.28
CA PRO A 51 -0.20 10.53 18.74
C PRO A 51 -0.11 10.50 17.21
N ARG A 52 -0.86 9.59 16.59
CA ARG A 52 -0.95 9.50 15.14
C ARG A 52 -1.49 10.85 14.64
N PRO A 53 -0.78 11.58 13.77
CA PRO A 53 -1.32 12.80 13.20
C PRO A 53 -2.61 12.44 12.45
N GLU A 54 -3.66 13.23 12.65
CA GLU A 54 -4.90 13.09 11.89
C GLU A 54 -4.60 13.39 10.42
N VAL A 55 -4.70 12.36 9.58
CA VAL A 55 -4.53 12.52 8.13
C VAL A 55 -5.89 12.90 7.55
N PRO A 56 -6.02 14.06 6.89
CA PRO A 56 -7.29 14.46 6.30
C PRO A 56 -7.69 13.47 5.21
N LEU A 57 -9.01 13.21 5.08
CA LEU A 57 -9.50 12.35 4.02
C LEU A 57 -9.27 13.00 2.66
N PRO A 58 -8.76 12.25 1.66
CA PRO A 58 -8.61 12.76 0.30
C PRO A 58 -9.97 13.11 -0.31
N ALA A 59 -10.06 14.23 -1.02
CA ALA A 59 -11.31 14.83 -1.50
C ALA A 59 -12.21 13.93 -2.37
N ALA A 60 -11.66 12.87 -2.98
CA ALA A 60 -12.39 11.95 -3.85
C ALA A 60 -12.97 10.71 -3.12
N PHE A 61 -12.77 10.61 -1.81
CA PHE A 61 -13.22 9.48 -0.99
C PHE A 61 -14.33 9.93 -0.04
N LYS A 62 -15.40 9.13 0.02
CA LYS A 62 -16.43 9.24 1.06
C LYS A 62 -16.33 8.03 1.95
N MET A 63 -16.26 8.26 3.25
CA MET A 63 -16.18 7.22 4.27
C MET A 63 -17.43 7.32 5.13
N GLU A 64 -18.25 6.28 5.13
CA GLU A 64 -19.49 6.19 5.90
C GLU A 64 -19.43 4.95 6.79
N THR A 65 -19.67 5.12 8.08
CA THR A 65 -19.73 4.00 9.04
C THR A 65 -21.18 3.61 9.24
N LEU A 66 -21.55 2.41 8.78
CA LEU A 66 -22.88 1.83 8.88
C LEU A 66 -22.83 0.66 9.87
N GLY A 67 -23.07 0.96 11.15
CA GLY A 67 -22.95 -0.03 12.22
C GLY A 67 -21.51 -0.53 12.37
N ASP A 68 -21.29 -1.82 12.12
CA ASP A 68 -19.96 -2.46 12.17
C ASP A 68 -19.28 -2.53 10.79
N THR A 69 -19.86 -1.86 9.78
CA THR A 69 -19.32 -1.85 8.41
C THR A 69 -18.79 -0.47 8.05
N LEU A 70 -17.56 -0.46 7.53
CA LEU A 70 -16.94 0.73 6.95
C LEU A 70 -17.16 0.72 5.44
N VAL A 71 -17.96 1.65 4.93
CA VAL A 71 -18.22 1.80 3.49
C VAL A 71 -17.33 2.90 2.92
N ILE A 72 -16.47 2.52 1.99
CA ILE A 72 -15.58 3.43 1.27
C ILE A 72 -16.11 3.59 -0.17
N THR A 73 -16.65 4.77 -0.50
CA THR A 73 -17.18 5.06 -1.83
C THR A 73 -16.20 5.91 -2.63
N ARG A 74 -15.87 5.48 -3.86
CA ARG A 74 -15.02 6.20 -4.82
C ARG A 74 -15.72 6.28 -6.18
N ARG A 75 -15.79 7.47 -6.78
CA ARG A 75 -16.32 7.66 -8.15
C ARG A 75 -15.21 7.43 -9.16
N TRP A 76 -15.36 6.44 -10.03
CA TRP A 76 -14.39 6.10 -11.10
C TRP A 76 -14.75 6.73 -12.45
N ARG A 77 -15.92 7.38 -12.57
CA ARG A 77 -16.40 7.94 -13.83
C ARG A 77 -15.80 9.32 -14.08
N ASN A 78 -14.61 9.36 -14.66
CA ASN A 78 -14.06 10.55 -15.28
C ASN A 78 -14.43 10.59 -16.78
N PHE A 79 -14.62 11.78 -17.34
CA PHE A 79 -14.87 11.94 -18.78
C PHE A 79 -13.75 11.34 -19.64
N SER A 80 -12.53 11.29 -19.09
CA SER A 80 -11.38 10.62 -19.69
C SER A 80 -11.61 9.15 -20.02
N ALA A 81 -12.39 8.41 -19.22
CA ALA A 81 -12.72 7.02 -19.53
C ALA A 81 -13.53 6.88 -20.83
N TRP A 82 -14.45 7.81 -21.08
CA TRP A 82 -15.21 7.84 -22.34
C TRP A 82 -14.34 8.19 -23.54
N PHE A 83 -13.43 9.15 -23.37
CA PHE A 83 -12.46 9.49 -24.41
C PHE A 83 -11.54 8.31 -24.73
N LEU A 84 -11.00 7.63 -23.70
CA LEU A 84 -10.14 6.47 -23.88
C LEU A 84 -10.88 5.30 -24.53
N LEU A 85 -12.12 5.03 -24.15
CA LEU A 85 -12.94 3.98 -24.77
C LEU A 85 -13.16 4.27 -26.25
N PHE A 86 -13.59 5.49 -26.60
CA PHE A 86 -13.76 5.90 -27.99
C PHE A 86 -12.45 5.78 -28.78
N PHE A 87 -11.34 6.22 -28.19
CA PHE A 87 -10.03 6.15 -28.83
C PHE A 87 -9.56 4.70 -29.04
N LEU A 88 -9.83 3.80 -28.08
CA LEU A 88 -9.51 2.37 -28.20
C LEU A 88 -10.27 1.75 -29.37
N LEU A 89 -11.59 1.95 -29.42
CA LEU A 89 -12.45 1.44 -30.50
C LEU A 89 -12.06 2.04 -31.86
N PHE A 90 -11.71 3.33 -31.88
CA PHE A 90 -11.24 3.98 -33.11
C PHE A 90 -9.94 3.35 -33.61
N ILE A 91 -8.97 3.09 -32.74
CA ILE A 91 -7.70 2.46 -33.11
C ILE A 91 -7.92 1.03 -33.59
N GLU A 92 -8.75 0.25 -32.90
CA GLU A 92 -9.12 -1.11 -33.33
C GLU A 92 -9.67 -1.09 -34.76
N GLN A 93 -10.63 -0.21 -35.04
CA GLN A 93 -11.21 -0.09 -36.37
C GLN A 93 -10.20 0.32 -37.45
N GLN A 94 -9.17 1.10 -37.09
CA GLN A 94 -8.09 1.46 -38.01
C GLN A 94 -7.11 0.30 -38.23
N LEU A 95 -6.81 -0.46 -37.17
CA LEU A 95 -5.96 -1.65 -37.24
C LEU A 95 -6.59 -2.72 -38.11
N GLU A 96 -7.88 -3.00 -37.97
CA GLU A 96 -8.62 -3.93 -38.82
C GLU A 96 -8.53 -3.52 -40.30
N ARG A 97 -8.79 -2.24 -40.58
CA ARG A 97 -8.68 -1.69 -41.95
C ARG A 97 -7.27 -1.79 -42.51
N HIS A 98 -6.25 -1.60 -41.68
CA HIS A 98 -4.86 -1.67 -42.12
C HIS A 98 -4.37 -3.11 -42.32
N LEU A 99 -4.80 -4.03 -41.45
CA LEU A 99 -4.40 -5.45 -41.48
C LEU A 99 -5.29 -6.29 -42.40
N GLY A 100 -6.42 -5.75 -42.87
CA GLY A 100 -7.40 -6.48 -43.69
C GLY A 100 -8.10 -7.59 -42.92
N SER A 101 -8.13 -7.51 -41.58
CA SER A 101 -8.84 -8.48 -40.74
C SER A 101 -10.32 -8.13 -40.72
N THR A 102 -11.17 -9.08 -41.10
CA THR A 102 -12.63 -9.00 -40.91
C THR A 102 -13.01 -9.77 -39.66
N ASP A 103 -13.95 -9.22 -38.88
CA ASP A 103 -14.57 -9.94 -37.78
C ASP A 103 -15.10 -11.30 -38.23
N ILE A 104 -14.67 -12.35 -37.55
CA ILE A 104 -15.18 -13.70 -37.74
C ILE A 104 -16.26 -13.90 -36.68
N PRO A 105 -17.53 -14.12 -37.09
CA PRO A 105 -18.60 -14.33 -36.12
C PRO A 105 -18.28 -15.56 -35.26
N VAL A 106 -18.39 -15.42 -33.94
CA VAL A 106 -18.22 -16.54 -33.01
C VAL A 106 -19.53 -17.30 -32.85
N ALA A 107 -19.43 -18.63 -32.67
CA ALA A 107 -20.61 -19.47 -32.51
C ALA A 107 -21.46 -19.00 -31.31
N GLY A 108 -22.68 -18.53 -31.59
CA GLY A 108 -23.64 -18.03 -30.60
C GLY A 108 -24.01 -16.54 -30.72
N GLU A 109 -23.35 -15.78 -31.59
CA GLU A 109 -23.63 -14.34 -31.72
C GLU A 109 -24.98 -14.03 -32.39
N HIS A 110 -25.52 -14.95 -33.20
CA HIS A 110 -26.81 -14.81 -33.87
C HIS A 110 -27.70 -16.03 -33.58
N GLY A 111 -28.06 -16.22 -32.30
CA GLY A 111 -29.09 -17.16 -31.89
C GLY A 111 -30.45 -16.46 -31.79
N HIS A 112 -31.18 -16.44 -32.90
CA HIS A 112 -32.64 -16.28 -32.89
C HIS A 112 -33.30 -17.65 -32.77
#